data_AF-A0A210PI85-F1
#
_entry.id   AF-A0A210PI85-F1
#
_cell.length_a   1.000
_cell.length_b   1.000
_cell.length_c   1.000
_cell.angle_alpha   90.00
_cell.angle_beta   90.00
_cell.angle_gamma   90.00
#
_symmetry.space_group_name_H-M   'P 1'
#
loop_
_entity.id
_entity.type
_entity.pdbx_description
1 polymer ?
#
loop_
_entity_poly.entity_id
_entity_poly.type
_entity_poly.pdbx_seq_one_letter_code
_entity_poly.pdbx_strand_id
1 'polypeptide(L)' 'MKVEALNEALARKYRQHPKVHFWSLRGLRRLKRTDFIDGVHLNRTTTWRFARQVRLALFCQRLR' A
#
# COMPACT_ATOMS: atom_id res chain seq x y z
N MET A 1 -1.18 16.77 0.20
CA MET A 1 -2.55 16.74 -0.36
C MET A 1 -2.59 16.48 -1.89
N LYS A 2 -1.99 15.39 -2.41
CA LYS A 2 -2.20 14.98 -3.83
C LYS A 2 -2.33 13.47 -3.99
N VAL A 3 -1.54 12.70 -3.23
CA VAL A 3 -1.53 11.22 -3.30
C VAL A 3 -2.81 10.59 -2.73
N GLU A 4 -3.35 11.12 -1.64
CA GLU A 4 -4.56 10.57 -0.99
C GLU A 4 -5.79 10.69 -1.90
N ALA A 5 -6.02 11.86 -2.49
CA ALA A 5 -7.11 12.10 -3.44
C ALA A 5 -6.98 11.21 -4.69
N LEU A 6 -5.75 10.99 -5.19
CA LEU A 6 -5.49 10.07 -6.30
C LEU A 6 -5.84 8.63 -5.92
N ASN A 7 -5.42 8.17 -4.74
CA ASN A 7 -5.75 6.82 -4.25
C ASN A 7 -7.26 6.63 -4.09
N GLU A 8 -7.98 7.63 -3.60
CA GLU A 8 -9.45 7.60 -3.51
C GLU A 8 -10.13 7.58 -4.88
N ALA A 9 -9.61 8.33 -5.85
CA ALA A 9 -10.12 8.32 -7.21
C ALA A 9 -9.93 6.94 -7.87
N LEU A 10 -8.74 6.33 -7.72
CA LEU A 10 -8.47 4.97 -8.19
C LEU A 10 -9.36 3.95 -7.50
N ALA A 11 -9.50 4.03 -6.17
CA ALA A 11 -10.38 3.16 -5.39
C ALA A 11 -11.84 3.23 -5.84
N ARG A 12 -12.34 4.43 -6.17
CA ARG A 12 -13.67 4.61 -6.75
C ARG A 12 -13.77 4.01 -8.14
N LYS A 13 -12.82 4.32 -9.03
CA LYS A 13 -12.82 3.88 -10.44
C LYS A 13 -12.84 2.35 -10.58
N TYR A 14 -12.13 1.64 -9.72
CA TYR A 14 -11.99 0.19 -9.80
C TYR A 14 -12.77 -0.57 -8.73
N ARG A 15 -13.70 0.09 -8.01
CA ARG A 15 -14.44 -0.51 -6.88
C ARG A 15 -15.15 -1.83 -7.24
N GLN A 16 -15.71 -1.92 -8.44
CA GLN A 16 -16.47 -3.07 -8.92
C GLN A 16 -15.66 -3.96 -9.87
N HIS A 17 -14.38 -3.65 -10.10
CA HIS A 17 -13.60 -4.39 -11.08
C HIS A 17 -13.15 -5.75 -10.49
N PRO A 18 -13.57 -6.89 -11.05
CA PRO A 18 -13.42 -8.20 -10.41
C PRO A 18 -11.96 -8.66 -10.26
N LYS A 19 -11.04 -8.08 -11.05
CA LYS A 19 -9.60 -8.38 -11.02
C LYS A 19 -8.75 -7.35 -10.27
N VAL A 20 -9.35 -6.33 -9.65
CA VAL A 20 -8.61 -5.28 -8.93
C VAL A 20 -8.90 -5.36 -7.44
N HIS A 21 -7.85 -5.39 -6.64
CA HIS A 21 -7.95 -5.40 -5.17
C HIS A 21 -7.22 -4.19 -4.60
N PHE A 22 -7.92 -3.41 -3.79
CA PHE A 22 -7.31 -2.32 -3.03
C PHE A 22 -6.88 -2.82 -1.66
N TRP A 23 -5.58 -2.76 -1.40
CA TRP A 23 -5.03 -3.07 -0.09
C TRP A 23 -4.67 -1.81 0.66
N SER A 24 -5.28 -1.66 1.84
CA SER A 24 -4.79 -0.76 2.87
C SER A 24 -3.86 -1.54 3.79
N LEU A 25 -2.56 -1.55 3.51
CA LEU A 25 -1.59 -2.25 4.34
C LEU A 25 -1.34 -1.45 5.62
N ARG A 26 -1.74 -2.00 6.78
CA ARG A 26 -1.70 -1.31 8.09
C ARG A 26 -0.32 -0.70 8.41
N GLY A 27 0.77 -1.36 8.02
CA GLY A 27 2.14 -0.90 8.26
C GLY A 27 2.63 0.27 7.38
N LEU A 28 1.81 0.75 6.45
CA LEU A 28 2.10 1.89 5.58
C LEU A 28 1.17 3.08 5.79
N ARG A 29 0.28 3.02 6.79
CA ARG A 29 -0.54 4.17 7.14
C ARG A 29 0.32 5.15 7.92
N ARG A 30 0.31 6.42 7.51
CA ARG A 30 0.98 7.55 8.19
C ARG A 30 2.50 7.39 8.28
N LEU A 31 3.15 7.05 7.17
CA LEU A 31 4.61 7.10 7.06
C LEU A 31 5.13 8.49 7.40
N LYS A 32 6.18 8.55 8.21
CA LYS A 32 6.86 9.79 8.60
C LYS A 32 7.95 10.10 7.59
N ARG A 33 8.42 11.35 7.57
CA ARG A 33 9.52 11.77 6.69
C ARG A 33 10.79 10.90 6.87
N THR A 34 11.05 10.43 8.09
CA THR A 34 12.16 9.53 8.44
C THR A 34 12.05 8.12 7.84
N ASP A 35 10.86 7.73 7.39
CA ASP A 35 10.65 6.44 6.73
C ASP A 35 11.14 6.45 5.27
N PHE A 36 11.52 7.62 4.75
CA PHE A 36 11.95 7.82 3.37
C PHE A 36 13.42 8.27 3.30
N ILE A 37 14.11 7.87 2.23
CA ILE A 37 15.48 8.27 1.91
C ILE A 37 15.48 9.67 1.28
N ASP A 38 14.54 9.92 0.37
CA ASP A 38 14.46 11.15 -0.45
C ASP A 38 13.03 11.69 -0.57
N GLY A 39 12.13 11.27 0.32
CA GLY A 39 10.71 11.62 0.29
C GLY A 39 9.85 10.76 -0.65
N VAL A 40 10.45 9.83 -1.40
CA VAL A 40 9.72 8.87 -2.25
C VAL A 40 10.12 7.44 -1.92
N HIS A 41 11.42 7.14 -1.87
CA HIS A 41 11.94 5.80 -1.62
C HIS A 41 11.91 5.48 -0.13
N LEU A 42 11.32 4.34 0.24
CA LEU A 42 11.33 3.86 1.61
C LEU A 42 12.76 3.50 2.03
N ASN A 43 13.09 3.75 3.30
CA ASN A 43 14.31 3.23 3.88
C ASN A 43 14.26 1.69 3.97
N ARG A 44 15.41 1.06 4.23
CA ARG A 44 15.55 -0.40 4.25
C ARG A 44 14.62 -1.08 5.25
N THR A 45 14.49 -0.53 6.45
CA THR A 45 13.66 -1.08 7.53
C THR A 45 12.18 -1.08 7.14
N THR A 46 11.69 0.05 6.64
CA THR A 46 10.29 0.23 6.24
C THR A 46 9.97 -0.58 4.98
N THR A 47 10.94 -0.72 4.06
CA THR A 47 10.83 -1.61 2.89
C THR A 47 10.62 -3.07 3.29
N TRP A 48 11.39 -3.59 4.25
CA TRP A 48 11.21 -4.96 4.72
C TRP A 48 9.84 -5.19 5.37
N ARG A 49 9.37 -4.24 6.19
CA ARG A 49 8.04 -4.29 6.79
C ARG A 49 6.94 -4.28 5.72
N PHE A 50 7.11 -3.45 4.68
CA PHE A 50 6.21 -3.40 3.53
C PHE A 50 6.12 -4.74 2.80
N ALA A 51 7.27 -5.32 2.42
CA ALA A 51 7.33 -6.58 1.68
C ALA A 51 6.63 -7.72 2.44
N ARG A 52 6.81 -7.79 3.77
CA ARG A 52 6.13 -8.80 4.61
C ARG A 52 4.60 -8.67 4.58
N GLN A 53 4.07 -7.45 4.59
CA GLN A 53 2.64 -7.20 4.54
C GLN A 53 2.04 -7.54 3.17
N VAL A 54 2.75 -7.20 2.08
CA VAL A 54 2.35 -7.60 0.72
C VAL A 54 2.31 -9.11 0.59
N ARG A 55 3.35 -9.81 1.08
CA ARG A 55 3.40 -11.27 1.07
C ARG A 55 2.23 -11.90 1.83
N LEU A 56 1.86 -11.36 2.99
CA LEU A 56 0.71 -11.82 3.75
C LEU A 56 -0.60 -11.59 3.00
N ALA A 57 -0.79 -10.40 2.41
CA ALA A 57 -1.98 -10.08 1.64
C ALA A 57 -2.17 -11.01 0.44
N LEU A 58 -1.08 -11.29 -0.30
CA LEU A 58 -1.07 -12.24 -1.42
C LEU A 58 -1.37 -13.67 -0.96
N PHE A 59 -0.81 -14.09 0.18
CA PHE A 59 -1.10 -15.40 0.75
C PHE A 59 -2.59 -15.55 1.11
N CYS A 60 -3.16 -14.56 1.82
CA CYS A 60 -4.58 -14.57 2.17
C CYS A 60 -5.51 -14.52 0.94
N GLN A 61 -5.10 -13.85 -0.15
CA GLN A 61 -5.87 -13.84 -1.39
C GLN A 61 -5.89 -15.21 -2.07
N ARG A 62 -4.77 -15.95 -2.07
CA ARG A 62 -4.73 -17.31 -2.64
C ARG A 62 -5.60 -18.32 -1.90
N LEU A 63 -5.94 -18.04 -0.64
CA LEU A 63 -6.81 -18.89 0.19
C LEU A 63 -8.30 -18.53 0.06
N ARG A 64 -8.66 -17.51 -0.73
CA ARG A 64 -10.04 -17.12 -1.06
C ARG A 64 -10.41 -17.64 -2.44
#